data_AF-A0A6S6QMC1-F1
#
_entry.id   AF-A0A6S6QMC1-F1
#
_cell.length_a   1.000
_cell.length_b   1.000
_cell.length_c   1.000
_cell.angle_alpha   90.00
_cell.angle_beta   90.00
_cell.angle_gamma   90.00
#
_symmetry.space_group_name_H-M   'P 1'
#
loop_
_entity.id
_entity.type
_entity.pdbx_description
1 polymer ?
#
loop_
_entity_poly.entity_id
_entity_poly.type
_entity_poly.pdbx_seq_one_letter_code
_entity_poly.pdbx_strand_id
1 'polypeptide(L)'
;MAFRLHNLPDGLVSLEFEERDQEVLREAIGALYGPSDQQWVTGNVAEITFGGESFAYQAEWDEPCLVAGNPEAADLLKDLHAFLIR
;
A
#
# COMPACT_ATOMS: atom_id res chain seq x y z
N MET A 1 -8.56 11.75 1.79
CA MET A 1 -9.18 10.47 1.40
C MET A 1 -9.25 10.36 -0.10
N ALA A 2 -8.09 10.29 -0.73
CA ALA A 2 -7.98 9.97 -2.15
C ALA A 2 -6.97 8.84 -2.30
N PHE A 3 -7.43 7.60 -2.12
CA PHE A 3 -6.63 6.43 -2.49
C PHE A 3 -6.67 6.25 -4.00
N ARG A 4 -5.51 6.23 -4.64
CA ARG A 4 -5.39 6.10 -6.09
C ARG A 4 -4.52 4.92 -6.45
N LEU A 5 -5.01 4.11 -7.38
CA LEU A 5 -4.24 3.01 -7.94
C LEU A 5 -3.66 3.43 -9.28
N HIS A 6 -2.34 3.35 -9.42
CA HIS A 6 -1.62 3.64 -10.64
C HIS A 6 -1.07 2.35 -11.24
N ASN A 7 -1.18 2.20 -12.56
CA ASN A 7 -0.53 1.10 -13.27
C ASN A 7 0.92 1.49 -13.59
N LEU A 8 1.85 0.60 -13.32
CA LEU A 8 3.26 0.77 -13.60
C LEU A 8 3.65 0.18 -14.97
N PRO A 9 4.75 0.63 -15.59
CA PRO A 9 5.15 0.19 -16.94
C PRO A 9 5.46 -1.32 -17.05
N ASP A 10 5.78 -1.97 -15.94
CA ASP A 10 6.07 -3.41 -15.82
C ASP A 10 4.79 -4.26 -15.63
N GLY A 11 3.61 -3.63 -15.60
CA GLY A 11 2.33 -4.30 -15.39
C GLY A 11 1.95 -4.48 -13.92
N LEU A 12 2.77 -3.99 -12.99
CA LEU A 12 2.43 -3.93 -11.56
C LEU A 12 1.61 -2.67 -11.26
N VAL A 13 1.31 -2.46 -9.97
CA VAL A 13 0.54 -1.30 -9.52
C VAL A 13 1.20 -0.63 -8.32
N SER A 14 0.94 0.67 -8.18
CA SER A 14 1.21 1.42 -6.95
C SER A 14 -0.07 2.01 -6.39
N LEU A 15 -0.19 2.01 -5.06
CA LEU A 15 -1.28 2.62 -4.32
C LEU A 15 -0.77 3.91 -3.69
N GLU A 16 -1.21 5.05 -4.19
CA GLU A 16 -0.92 6.40 -3.70
C GLU A 16 -2.01 6.85 -2.72
N PHE A 17 -1.61 7.56 -1.66
CA PHE A 17 -2.50 8.05 -0.62
C PHE A 17 -1.93 9.29 0.07
N GLU A 18 -2.78 10.02 0.78
CA GLU A 18 -2.34 11.17 1.59
C GLU A 18 -1.78 10.69 2.92
N GLU A 19 -0.75 11.36 3.48
CA GLU A 19 -0.15 11.00 4.78
C GLU A 19 -1.19 10.88 5.91
N ARG A 20 -2.21 11.77 5.91
CA ARG A 20 -3.30 11.74 6.89
C ARG A 20 -4.17 10.48 6.81
N ASP A 21 -4.17 9.79 5.67
CA ASP A 21 -4.96 8.59 5.43
C ASP A 21 -4.16 7.31 5.78
N GLN A 22 -2.92 7.43 6.27
CA GLN A 22 -2.07 6.28 6.63
C GLN A 22 -2.70 5.40 7.73
N GLU A 23 -3.38 5.98 8.72
CA GLU A 23 -4.07 5.18 9.73
C GLU A 23 -5.24 4.39 9.14
N VAL A 24 -5.98 5.00 8.20
CA VAL A 24 -7.09 4.34 7.48
C VAL A 24 -6.57 3.18 6.62
N LEU A 25 -5.44 3.39 5.94
CA LEU A 25 -4.76 2.35 5.17
C LEU A 25 -4.36 1.16 6.06
N ARG A 26 -3.76 1.45 7.23
CA ARG A 26 -3.37 0.42 8.20
C ARG A 26 -4.57 -0.36 8.72
N GLU A 27 -5.67 0.32 9.02
CA GLU A 27 -6.92 -0.33 9.46
C GLU A 27 -7.51 -1.22 8.36
N ALA A 28 -7.51 -0.76 7.11
CA ALA A 28 -7.99 -1.53 5.97
C ALA A 28 -7.14 -2.79 5.71
N ILE A 29 -5.81 -2.66 5.77
CA ILE A 29 -4.88 -3.81 5.70
C ILE A 29 -5.17 -4.79 6.83
N GLY A 30 -5.33 -4.28 8.06
CA GLY A 30 -5.68 -5.09 9.23
C GLY A 30 -7.00 -5.85 9.07
N ALA A 31 -8.01 -5.22 8.46
CA ALA A 31 -9.31 -5.81 8.23
C ALA A 31 -9.32 -6.90 7.15
N LEU A 32 -8.52 -6.73 6.08
CA LEU A 32 -8.48 -7.67 4.96
C LEU A 32 -7.49 -8.83 5.17
N TYR A 33 -6.31 -8.52 5.70
CA TYR A 33 -5.17 -9.43 5.67
C TYR A 33 -4.63 -9.79 7.06
N GLY A 34 -5.23 -9.24 8.12
CA GLY A 34 -4.73 -9.37 9.48
C GLY A 34 -3.61 -8.37 9.80
N PRO A 35 -3.02 -8.44 11.01
CA PRO A 35 -2.01 -7.49 11.43
C PRO A 35 -0.77 -7.53 10.51
N SER A 36 -0.28 -6.37 10.09
CA SER A 36 0.99 -6.25 9.37
C SER A 36 2.15 -6.55 10.32
N ASP A 37 3.06 -7.45 9.92
CA ASP A 37 4.18 -7.90 10.77
C ASP A 37 5.28 -6.83 10.96
N GLN A 38 5.28 -5.77 10.15
CA GLN A 38 6.25 -4.68 10.24
C GLN A 38 5.63 -3.38 10.77
N GLN A 39 6.38 -2.70 11.64
CA GLN A 39 6.13 -1.30 11.97
C GLN A 39 6.28 -0.48 10.69
N TRP A 40 5.31 0.39 10.40
CA TRP A 40 5.42 1.43 9.39
C TRP A 40 6.60 2.32 9.79
N VAL A 41 7.79 2.01 9.26
CA VAL A 41 9.03 2.69 9.65
C VAL A 41 8.87 4.15 9.25
N THR A 42 9.22 5.06 10.14
CA THR A 42 9.14 6.53 9.96
C THR A 42 10.18 7.06 8.95
N GLY A 43 10.63 6.22 8.02
CA GLY A 43 11.57 6.56 6.97
C GLY A 43 10.84 6.84 5.66
N ASN A 44 11.46 7.63 4.80
CA ASN A 44 10.88 7.95 3.49
C ASN A 44 10.86 6.73 2.56
N VAL A 45 11.61 5.67 2.87
CA VAL A 45 11.54 4.37 2.18
C VAL A 45 11.52 3.26 3.20
N ALA A 46 10.59 2.33 3.07
CA ALA A 46 10.49 1.14 3.91
C ALA A 46 9.97 -0.05 3.10
N GLU A 47 10.25 -1.26 3.58
CA GLU A 47 9.49 -2.45 3.17
C GLU A 47 8.33 -2.62 4.15
N ILE A 48 7.16 -2.98 3.64
CA ILE A 48 5.97 -3.30 4.43
C ILE A 48 5.47 -4.66 3.98
N THR A 49 5.10 -5.52 4.92
CA THR A 49 4.56 -6.84 4.64
C THR A 49 3.12 -7.00 5.13
N PHE A 50 2.26 -7.53 4.25
CA PHE A 50 0.90 -7.96 4.60
C PHE A 50 0.38 -8.95 3.56
N GLY A 51 -0.58 -9.79 3.95
CA GLY A 51 -1.19 -10.78 3.03
C GLY A 51 -0.20 -11.82 2.49
N GLY A 52 0.96 -11.99 3.12
CA GLY A 52 2.04 -12.87 2.66
C GLY A 52 3.03 -12.23 1.68
N GLU A 53 2.81 -10.97 1.29
CA GLU A 53 3.61 -10.27 0.28
C GLU A 53 4.35 -9.05 0.85
N SER A 54 5.39 -8.60 0.12
CA SER A 54 6.19 -7.42 0.45
C SER A 54 5.91 -6.26 -0.52
N PHE A 55 5.88 -5.06 0.03
CA PHE A 55 5.60 -3.81 -0.67
C PHE A 55 6.68 -2.79 -0.36
N ALA A 56 7.12 -2.06 -1.39
CA ALA A 56 7.98 -0.90 -1.18
C ALA A 56 7.12 0.32 -0.83
N TYR A 57 7.23 0.79 0.40
CA TYR A 57 6.69 2.07 0.83
C TYR A 57 7.67 3.18 0.45
N GLN A 58 7.17 4.22 -0.22
CA GLN A 58 7.93 5.39 -0.61
C GLN A 58 7.14 6.65 -0.26
N ALA A 59 7.76 7.55 0.49
CA ALA A 59 7.23 8.84 0.93
C ALA A 59 8.24 9.98 0.70
N GLU A 60 9.19 9.79 -0.23
CA GLU A 60 10.26 10.76 -0.47
C GLU A 60 9.80 11.99 -1.29
N TRP A 61 8.67 11.89 -2.01
CA TRP A 61 8.22 12.91 -2.97
C TRP A 61 6.69 13.01 -2.97
N ASP A 62 6.15 14.17 -2.58
CA ASP A 62 4.73 14.57 -2.54
C ASP A 62 3.78 13.67 -1.70
N GLU A 63 3.30 12.55 -2.24
CA GLU A 63 2.31 11.68 -1.62
C GLU A 63 2.89 10.28 -1.40
N PRO A 64 2.74 9.69 -0.19
CA PRO A 64 3.22 8.34 0.05
C PRO A 64 2.52 7.33 -0.86
N CYS A 65 3.28 6.31 -1.26
CA CYS A 65 2.75 5.19 -2.03
C CYS A 65 3.31 3.84 -1.59
N LEU A 66 2.50 2.80 -1.78
CA LEU A 66 2.91 1.40 -1.73
C LEU A 66 3.10 0.89 -3.16
N VAL A 67 4.24 0.26 -3.43
CA VAL A 67 4.54 -0.32 -4.74
C VAL A 67 4.59 -1.84 -4.60
N ALA A 68 3.81 -2.54 -5.43
CA ALA A 68 3.87 -3.99 -5.55
C ALA A 68 5.19 -4.43 -6.20
N GLY A 69 5.86 -5.44 -5.65
CA GLY A 69 7.08 -6.01 -6.21
C GLY A 69 6.85 -7.21 -7.14
N ASN A 70 5.64 -7.77 -7.15
CA ASN A 70 5.25 -8.93 -7.95
C ASN A 70 3.73 -8.91 -8.26
N PRO A 71 3.24 -9.78 -9.17
CA PRO A 71 1.83 -9.82 -9.55
C PRO A 71 0.87 -10.11 -8.39
N GLU A 72 1.25 -11.00 -7.47
CA GLU A 72 0.44 -11.38 -6.31
C GLU A 72 0.21 -10.16 -5.40
N ALA A 73 1.26 -9.41 -5.09
CA ALA A 73 1.22 -8.14 -4.38
C ALA A 73 0.36 -7.11 -5.12
N ALA A 74 0.43 -7.07 -6.46
CA ALA A 74 -0.36 -6.16 -7.25
C ALA A 74 -1.87 -6.45 -7.14
N ASP A 75 -2.26 -7.72 -7.07
CA ASP A 75 -3.66 -8.11 -6.85
C ASP A 75 -4.13 -7.74 -5.44
N LEU A 76 -3.28 -7.89 -4.42
CA LEU A 76 -3.59 -7.41 -3.07
C LEU A 76 -3.80 -5.89 -3.02
N LEU A 77 -3.00 -5.08 -3.74
CA LEU A 77 -3.22 -3.62 -3.78
C LEU A 77 -4.53 -3.26 -4.49
N LYS A 78 -4.96 -4.02 -5.52
CA LYS A 78 -6.26 -3.79 -6.19
C LYS A 78 -7.42 -4.08 -5.25
N ASP A 79 -7.36 -5.18 -4.51
CA ASP A 79 -8.39 -5.55 -3.53
C ASP A 79 -8.46 -4.53 -2.40
N LEU A 80 -7.31 -4.10 -1.89
CA LEU A 80 -7.19 -3.07 -0.87
C LEU A 80 -7.78 -1.73 -1.35
N HIS A 81 -7.46 -1.32 -2.58
CA HIS A 81 -8.03 -0.11 -3.18
C HIS A 81 -9.55 -0.20 -3.28
N ALA A 82 -10.08 -1.33 -3.78
CA ALA A 82 -11.51 -1.57 -3.90
C ALA A 82 -12.23 -1.54 -2.54
N PHE A 83 -11.56 -1.94 -1.45
CA PHE A 83 -12.10 -1.83 -0.09
C PHE A 83 -12.10 -0.39 0.42
N LEU A 84 -11.04 0.37 0.14
CA LEU A 84 -10.86 1.76 0.63
C LEU A 84 -11.76 2.80 -0.04
N ILE A 85 -12.26 2.52 -1.25
CA ILE A 85 -13.13 3.44 -2.00
C ILE A 85 -14.63 3.10 -1.89
N ARG A 86 -15.00 2.13 -1.06
CA ARG A 86 -16.40 1.77 -0.77
C ARG A 86 -17.02 2.71 0.25
#